data_AF-A0A373DCU4-F1
#
_entry.id   AF-A0A373DCU4-F1
#
_cell.length_a   1.000
_cell.length_b   1.000
_cell.length_c   1.000
_cell.angle_alpha   90.00
_cell.angle_beta   90.00
_cell.angle_gamma   90.00
#
_symmetry.space_group_name_H-M   'P 1'
#
loop_
_entity.id
_entity.type
_entity.pdbx_description
1 polymer ?
#
loop_
_entity_poly.entity_id
_entity_poly.type
_entity_poly.pdbx_seq_one_letter_code
_entity_poly.pdbx_strand_id
1 'polypeptide(L)'
;MRIIKKYTLLTLVGIFALTGCGKAAQNTQEDVNSASDATHLDADFKKNFDTIELNGSTYKLPMEYSVMEELGFSDSMDPAAELTKGKPVATVFSDETGREITGYIAYAGSGESGYKIDSKVIAILASKETAKDLGLKFYKGISLDSTEDEVAAVLDHMQSGDNGALYGIRMGDYEYLSVSLKDGSVNDIMVINGTDFFGHAQK
;
A
#
# COMPACT_ATOMS: atom_id res chain seq x y z
N MET A 1 20.44 -29.88 -0.78
CA MET A 1 19.06 -29.43 -0.53
C MET A 1 19.12 -28.19 0.37
N ARG A 2 19.10 -26.99 -0.21
CA ARG A 2 19.18 -25.74 0.55
C ARG A 2 17.76 -25.26 0.82
N ILE A 3 17.39 -25.25 2.09
CA ILE A 3 16.16 -24.64 2.59
C ILE A 3 16.33 -23.13 2.44
N ILE A 4 15.76 -22.57 1.37
CA ILE A 4 15.72 -21.13 1.16
C ILE A 4 14.62 -20.56 2.07
N LYS A 5 15.08 -19.85 3.10
CA LYS A 5 14.32 -19.19 4.14
C LYS A 5 13.34 -18.16 3.55
N LYS A 6 12.03 -18.46 3.58
CA LYS A 6 10.89 -17.55 3.30
C LYS A 6 10.71 -16.49 4.42
N TYR A 7 11.73 -15.67 4.71
CA TYR A 7 11.69 -14.72 5.84
C TYR A 7 11.46 -13.25 5.45
N THR A 8 11.25 -12.92 4.18
CA THR A 8 11.06 -11.52 3.75
C THR A 8 9.59 -11.15 3.52
N LEU A 9 8.70 -12.14 3.38
CA LEU A 9 7.28 -11.93 3.01
C LEU A 9 6.43 -11.45 4.20
N LEU A 10 6.82 -11.78 5.43
CA LEU A 10 6.05 -11.46 6.62
C LEU A 10 6.18 -9.99 7.06
N THR A 11 7.11 -9.22 6.51
CA THR A 11 7.34 -7.84 6.96
C THR A 11 6.45 -6.83 6.25
N LEU A 12 6.02 -7.06 5.00
CA LEU A 12 5.11 -6.13 4.31
C LEU A 12 3.65 -6.27 4.78
N VAL A 13 3.25 -7.47 5.21
CA VAL A 13 1.91 -7.75 5.77
C VAL A 13 1.92 -7.67 7.31
N GLY A 14 3.04 -8.05 7.95
CA GLY A 14 3.15 -8.09 9.42
C GLY A 14 3.53 -6.78 10.11
N ILE A 15 3.84 -5.69 9.37
CA ILE A 15 3.95 -4.35 9.97
C ILE A 15 2.56 -3.82 10.39
N PHE A 16 1.46 -4.29 9.79
CA PHE A 16 0.13 -3.74 10.02
C PHE A 16 -0.64 -4.32 11.21
N ALA A 17 -0.06 -5.25 11.98
CA ALA A 17 -0.71 -5.84 13.15
C ALA A 17 -0.33 -5.19 14.50
N LEU A 18 0.66 -4.29 14.58
CA LEU A 18 1.21 -3.89 15.88
C LEU A 18 1.69 -2.43 15.97
N THR A 19 0.76 -1.47 15.99
CA THR A 19 0.93 -0.21 16.76
C THR A 19 -0.38 0.20 17.47
N GLY A 20 -1.09 -0.78 18.02
CA GLY A 20 -2.00 -0.58 19.15
C GLY A 20 -1.25 -0.88 20.44
N CYS A 21 -0.96 0.13 21.24
CA CYS A 21 -0.17 0.01 22.46
C CYS A 21 -0.86 -0.90 23.51
N GLY A 22 -0.22 -2.02 23.90
CA GLY A 22 -0.54 -2.72 25.15
C GLY A 22 -0.63 -4.25 25.10
N LYS A 23 0.45 -4.91 25.55
CA LYS A 23 0.57 -6.31 26.00
C LYS A 23 0.46 -7.42 24.95
N ALA A 24 1.53 -8.23 24.92
CA ALA A 24 1.66 -9.47 24.18
C ALA A 24 0.46 -10.40 24.39
N ALA A 25 -0.23 -10.72 23.29
CA ALA A 25 -1.10 -11.89 23.17
C ALA A 25 -0.53 -12.80 22.08
N GLN A 26 -0.40 -14.07 22.43
CA GLN A 26 0.30 -15.10 21.66
C GLN A 26 -0.39 -15.37 20.32
N ASN A 27 0.45 -15.55 19.29
CA ASN A 27 0.11 -16.05 17.96
C ASN A 27 -0.89 -17.23 18.01
N THR A 28 -2.12 -16.97 17.57
CA THR A 28 -2.86 -17.95 16.77
C THR A 28 -2.81 -17.44 15.34
N GLN A 29 -1.80 -17.95 14.64
CA GLN A 29 -1.61 -17.77 13.22
C GLN A 29 -2.67 -18.64 12.53
N GLU A 30 -3.88 -18.11 12.34
CA GLU A 30 -4.77 -18.66 11.33
C GLU A 30 -4.18 -18.32 9.96
N ASP A 31 -3.90 -19.39 9.20
CA ASP A 31 -3.53 -19.33 7.80
C ASP A 31 -4.59 -18.54 7.03
N VAL A 32 -4.33 -17.25 6.74
CA VAL A 32 -5.06 -16.48 5.72
C VAL A 32 -4.60 -16.98 4.34
N ASN A 33 -4.90 -18.25 4.07
CA ASN A 33 -4.60 -18.93 2.81
C ASN A 33 -5.88 -19.41 2.13
N SER A 34 -7.01 -18.83 2.51
CA SER A 34 -8.26 -18.98 1.77
C SER A 34 -8.36 -17.78 0.84
N ALA A 35 -7.94 -17.96 -0.41
CA ALA A 35 -8.52 -17.21 -1.52
C ALA A 35 -10.00 -17.62 -1.59
N SER A 36 -10.83 -17.09 -0.68
CA SER A 36 -12.27 -17.14 -0.83
C SER A 36 -12.62 -16.39 -2.11
N ASP A 37 -13.58 -16.89 -2.88
CA ASP A 37 -14.09 -16.26 -4.10
C ASP A 37 -14.36 -14.78 -3.84
N ALA A 38 -13.39 -13.93 -4.21
CA ALA A 38 -13.45 -12.50 -3.97
C ALA A 38 -14.63 -11.95 -4.77
N THR A 39 -15.70 -11.55 -4.06
CA THR A 39 -16.98 -11.20 -4.68
C THR A 39 -16.84 -9.94 -5.51
N HIS A 40 -15.95 -9.05 -5.05
CA HIS A 40 -15.69 -7.76 -5.68
C HIS A 40 -14.50 -7.79 -6.67
N LEU A 41 -13.88 -8.96 -6.90
CA LEU A 41 -12.81 -9.12 -7.89
C LEU A 41 -13.38 -9.23 -9.32
N ASP A 42 -13.86 -8.12 -9.84
CA ASP A 42 -14.39 -8.02 -11.21
C ASP A 42 -13.39 -7.38 -12.20
N ALA A 43 -13.84 -7.20 -13.45
CA ALA A 43 -13.01 -6.59 -14.50
C ALA A 43 -12.73 -5.10 -14.25
N ASP A 44 -13.60 -4.41 -13.53
CA ASP A 44 -13.42 -3.00 -13.18
C ASP A 44 -12.36 -2.86 -12.09
N PHE A 45 -12.42 -3.70 -11.05
CA PHE A 45 -11.41 -3.76 -10.00
C PHE A 45 -10.03 -4.01 -10.59
N LYS A 46 -9.87 -5.06 -11.40
CA LYS A 46 -8.59 -5.40 -12.06
C LYS A 46 -7.99 -4.24 -12.85
N LYS A 47 -8.84 -3.38 -13.42
CA LYS A 47 -8.41 -2.25 -14.24
C LYS A 47 -8.09 -1.01 -13.41
N ASN A 48 -8.75 -0.81 -12.26
CA ASN A 48 -8.83 0.49 -11.60
C ASN A 48 -8.50 0.50 -10.10
N PHE A 49 -8.19 -0.64 -9.47
CA PHE A 49 -7.84 -0.68 -8.04
C PHE A 49 -6.63 0.19 -7.68
N ASP A 50 -5.72 0.37 -8.65
CA ASP A 50 -4.47 1.12 -8.59
C ASP A 50 -4.65 2.65 -8.76
N THR A 51 -5.89 3.10 -8.90
CA THR A 51 -6.22 4.48 -9.24
C THR A 51 -6.40 5.31 -7.96
N ILE A 52 -5.75 6.47 -7.93
CA ILE A 52 -5.73 7.39 -6.80
C ILE A 52 -6.11 8.78 -7.32
N GLU A 53 -7.07 9.42 -6.68
CA GLU A 53 -7.40 10.82 -6.91
C GLU A 53 -6.79 11.68 -5.80
N LEU A 54 -6.13 12.77 -6.21
CA LEU A 54 -5.55 13.76 -5.32
C LEU A 54 -5.64 15.14 -5.98
N ASN A 55 -6.12 16.14 -5.24
CA ASN A 55 -6.28 17.52 -5.71
C ASN A 55 -7.08 17.66 -7.03
N GLY A 56 -8.06 16.76 -7.27
CA GLY A 56 -8.88 16.76 -8.48
C GLY A 56 -8.22 16.14 -9.71
N SER A 57 -6.99 15.64 -9.57
CA SER A 57 -6.26 14.88 -10.59
C SER A 57 -6.32 13.38 -10.28
N THR A 58 -6.23 12.56 -11.32
CA THR A 58 -6.24 11.09 -11.22
C THR A 58 -4.89 10.53 -11.62
N TYR A 59 -4.34 9.65 -10.79
CA TYR A 59 -3.06 8.96 -10.97
C TYR A 59 -3.25 7.45 -10.88
N LYS A 60 -2.33 6.69 -11.48
CA LYS A 60 -2.31 5.22 -11.41
C LYS A 60 -0.95 4.76 -10.94
N LEU A 61 -0.95 3.83 -9.99
CA LEU A 61 0.27 3.10 -9.65
C LEU A 61 0.55 2.02 -10.71
N PRO A 62 1.82 1.74 -11.03
CA PRO A 62 3.01 2.47 -10.60
C PRO A 62 3.13 3.82 -11.32
N MET A 63 3.50 4.88 -10.61
CA MET A 63 3.73 6.23 -11.19
C MET A 63 5.18 6.66 -11.01
N GLU A 64 5.66 7.57 -11.86
CA GLU A 64 7.02 8.12 -11.71
C GLU A 64 7.18 8.82 -10.36
N TYR A 65 8.34 8.68 -9.73
CA TYR A 65 8.65 9.36 -8.47
C TYR A 65 8.44 10.88 -8.57
N SER A 66 8.80 11.49 -9.70
CA SER A 66 8.65 12.93 -9.95
C SER A 66 7.21 13.43 -9.85
N VAL A 67 6.21 12.55 -10.03
CA VAL A 67 4.79 12.92 -9.86
C VAL A 67 4.51 13.36 -8.42
N MET A 68 5.15 12.74 -7.42
CA MET A 68 5.01 13.18 -6.02
C MET A 68 5.58 14.58 -5.82
N GLU A 69 6.71 14.89 -6.46
CA GLU A 69 7.34 16.22 -6.41
C GLU A 69 6.45 17.27 -7.09
N GLU A 70 5.88 16.95 -8.26
CA GLU A 70 4.92 17.81 -8.97
C GLU A 70 3.65 18.08 -8.16
N LEU A 71 3.24 17.13 -7.32
CA LEU A 71 2.13 17.23 -6.39
C LEU A 71 2.46 18.04 -5.13
N GLY A 72 3.71 18.52 -4.99
CA GLY A 72 4.17 19.32 -3.85
C GLY A 72 4.62 18.49 -2.65
N PHE A 73 4.81 17.19 -2.82
CA PHE A 73 5.41 16.33 -1.79
C PHE A 73 6.92 16.24 -1.96
N SER A 74 7.60 16.13 -0.83
CA SER A 74 9.03 15.85 -0.77
C SER A 74 9.28 14.73 0.22
N ASP A 75 10.41 14.05 0.08
CA ASP A 75 10.87 13.10 1.10
C ASP A 75 12.23 13.51 1.67
N SER A 76 12.57 12.91 2.81
CA SER A 76 13.87 13.11 3.48
C SER A 76 14.95 12.14 2.99
N MET A 77 14.68 11.34 1.96
CA MET A 77 15.66 10.42 1.41
C MET A 77 16.80 11.22 0.78
N ASP A 78 18.04 10.84 1.10
CA ASP A 78 19.23 11.43 0.49
C ASP A 78 19.08 11.44 -1.04
N PRO A 79 19.21 12.59 -1.74
CA PRO A 79 19.19 12.64 -3.19
C PRO A 79 20.23 11.71 -3.85
N ALA A 80 21.33 11.40 -3.16
CA ALA A 80 22.36 10.47 -3.58
C ALA A 80 22.06 9.01 -3.20
N ALA A 81 20.91 8.72 -2.59
CA ALA A 81 20.52 7.35 -2.26
C ALA A 81 20.42 6.50 -3.53
N GLU A 82 21.25 5.46 -3.58
CA GLU A 82 21.14 4.44 -4.61
C GLU A 82 20.12 3.38 -4.22
N LEU A 83 19.18 3.14 -5.12
CA LEU A 83 18.18 2.09 -4.99
C LEU A 83 18.58 0.90 -5.83
N THR A 84 18.36 -0.31 -5.30
CA THR A 84 18.66 -1.56 -5.99
C THR A 84 17.41 -2.12 -6.64
N LYS A 85 17.53 -2.61 -7.87
CA LYS A 85 16.44 -3.27 -8.60
C LYS A 85 15.87 -4.45 -7.81
N GLY A 86 14.55 -4.59 -7.82
CA GLY A 86 13.84 -5.64 -7.07
C GLY A 86 13.85 -5.48 -5.54
N LYS A 87 14.38 -4.37 -5.02
CA LYS A 87 14.36 -4.03 -3.58
C LYS A 87 13.71 -2.66 -3.37
N PRO A 88 12.38 -2.60 -3.26
CA PRO A 88 11.70 -1.36 -2.97
C PRO A 88 12.07 -0.84 -1.59
N VAL A 89 12.00 0.48 -1.46
CA VAL A 89 12.28 1.21 -0.23
C VAL A 89 11.03 1.98 0.17
N ALA A 90 10.70 1.94 1.46
CA ALA A 90 9.65 2.78 2.01
C ALA A 90 10.20 4.20 2.25
N THR A 91 9.40 5.20 1.92
CA THR A 91 9.71 6.61 2.15
C THR A 91 8.45 7.34 2.62
N VAL A 92 8.62 8.41 3.39
CA VAL A 92 7.52 9.28 3.80
C VAL A 92 7.56 10.52 2.92
N PHE A 93 6.48 10.73 2.20
CA PHE A 93 6.24 11.91 1.39
C PHE A 93 5.44 12.91 2.21
N SER A 94 6.02 14.08 2.46
CA SER A 94 5.39 15.16 3.23
C SER A 94 5.24 16.41 2.36
N ASP A 95 4.10 17.09 2.48
CA ASP A 95 3.90 18.39 1.84
C ASP A 95 4.36 19.56 2.75
N GLU A 96 4.29 20.79 2.24
CA GLU A 96 4.69 21.99 2.99
C GLU A 96 3.87 22.26 4.27
N THR A 97 2.69 21.64 4.38
CA THR A 97 1.80 21.76 5.55
C THR A 97 2.01 20.65 6.57
N GLY A 98 2.91 19.70 6.30
CA GLY A 98 3.22 18.57 7.17
C GLY A 98 2.23 17.40 7.06
N ARG A 99 1.39 17.35 6.01
CA ARG A 99 0.56 16.18 5.71
C ARG A 99 1.41 15.12 5.05
N GLU A 100 1.21 13.86 5.42
CA GLU A 100 2.14 12.78 5.04
C GLU A 100 1.45 11.56 4.47
N ILE A 101 2.08 10.96 3.46
CA ILE A 101 1.75 9.66 2.88
C ILE A 101 3.01 8.79 2.93
N THR A 102 2.87 7.51 3.29
CA THR A 102 3.98 6.56 3.12
C THR A 102 3.92 5.98 1.70
N GLY A 103 4.99 6.13 0.93
CA GLY A 103 5.13 5.51 -0.37
C GLY A 103 6.17 4.39 -0.36
N TYR A 104 6.02 3.43 -1.25
CA TYR A 104 7.06 2.46 -1.56
C TYR A 104 7.56 2.71 -2.97
N ILE A 105 8.86 2.96 -3.09
CA ILE A 105 9.50 3.28 -4.35
C ILE A 105 10.39 2.13 -4.81
N ALA A 106 10.33 1.82 -6.11
CA ALA A 106 11.12 0.78 -6.73
C ALA A 106 11.93 1.37 -7.89
N TYR A 107 13.24 1.06 -7.91
CA TYR A 107 14.11 1.48 -9.00
C TYR A 107 13.65 0.90 -10.34
N ALA A 108 13.44 1.77 -11.33
CA ALA A 108 12.88 1.42 -12.63
C ALA A 108 13.89 1.53 -13.77
N GLY A 109 15.12 1.97 -13.49
CA GLY A 109 16.15 2.14 -14.50
C GLY A 109 16.69 0.82 -15.06
N SER A 110 17.53 0.96 -16.10
CA SER A 110 18.09 -0.17 -16.84
C SER A 110 19.20 -0.93 -16.11
N GLY A 111 19.83 -0.31 -15.10
CA GLY A 111 20.92 -0.91 -14.32
C GLY A 111 20.43 -1.82 -13.17
N GLU A 112 21.40 -2.34 -12.40
CA GLU A 112 21.14 -3.07 -11.14
C GLU A 112 20.84 -2.10 -9.98
N SER A 113 21.42 -0.89 -10.03
CA SER A 113 21.13 0.21 -9.13
C SER A 113 21.14 1.54 -9.85
N GLY A 114 20.55 2.55 -9.23
CA GLY A 114 20.58 3.94 -9.68
C GLY A 114 19.91 4.87 -8.69
N TYR A 115 19.72 6.12 -9.09
CA TYR A 115 19.20 7.15 -8.19
C TYR A 115 17.69 7.07 -8.03
N LYS A 116 17.19 7.58 -6.90
CA LYS A 116 15.76 7.58 -6.57
C LYS A 116 14.88 8.27 -7.63
N ILE A 117 15.41 9.25 -8.36
CA ILE A 117 14.65 9.98 -9.40
C ILE A 117 14.23 9.06 -10.57
N ASP A 118 14.98 7.99 -10.83
CA ASP A 118 14.67 6.98 -11.85
C ASP A 118 13.76 5.87 -11.33
N SER A 119 13.02 6.13 -10.25
CA SER A 119 12.18 5.15 -9.57
C SER A 119 10.70 5.42 -9.80
N LYS A 120 9.89 4.40 -9.58
CA LYS A 120 8.44 4.52 -9.54
C LYS A 120 7.93 4.33 -8.13
N VAL A 121 6.90 5.09 -7.76
CA VAL A 121 6.04 4.78 -6.62
C VAL A 121 5.17 3.61 -7.03
N ILE A 122 5.29 2.48 -6.34
CA ILE A 122 4.57 1.23 -6.61
C ILE A 122 3.51 0.93 -5.55
N ALA A 123 3.57 1.61 -4.41
CA ALA A 123 2.54 1.53 -3.38
C ALA A 123 2.40 2.83 -2.62
N ILE A 124 1.19 3.08 -2.13
CA ILE A 124 0.84 4.17 -1.24
C ILE A 124 0.10 3.61 -0.04
N LEU A 125 0.48 4.07 1.15
CA LEU A 125 -0.22 3.90 2.41
C LEU A 125 -0.60 5.30 2.92
N ALA A 126 -1.90 5.54 3.01
CA ALA A 126 -2.46 6.75 3.58
C ALA A 126 -3.06 6.42 4.95
N SER A 127 -2.57 7.08 5.99
CA SER A 127 -3.07 6.93 7.36
C SER A 127 -3.91 8.13 7.75
N LYS A 128 -5.03 7.90 8.44
CA LYS A 128 -5.95 8.96 8.85
C LYS A 128 -5.30 10.05 9.70
N GLU A 129 -4.31 9.68 10.51
CA GLU A 129 -3.58 10.61 11.36
C GLU A 129 -2.85 11.71 10.55
N THR A 130 -2.29 11.36 9.39
CA THR A 130 -1.38 12.24 8.64
C THR A 130 -1.92 12.67 7.28
N ALA A 131 -2.86 11.91 6.69
CA ALA A 131 -3.28 12.05 5.30
C ALA A 131 -4.75 12.48 5.12
N LYS A 132 -5.53 12.59 6.20
CA LYS A 132 -6.99 12.85 6.10
C LYS A 132 -7.32 14.09 5.27
N ASP A 133 -6.61 15.19 5.52
CA ASP A 133 -6.88 16.47 4.89
C ASP A 133 -6.26 16.61 3.49
N LEU A 134 -5.69 15.54 2.94
CA LEU A 134 -5.23 15.50 1.54
C LEU A 134 -6.37 15.30 0.55
N GLY A 135 -7.55 14.90 1.01
CA GLY A 135 -8.69 14.63 0.11
C GLY A 135 -8.45 13.47 -0.85
N LEU A 136 -7.61 12.51 -0.44
CA LEU A 136 -7.32 11.29 -1.20
C LEU A 136 -8.60 10.48 -1.41
N LYS A 137 -8.80 10.01 -2.64
CA LYS A 137 -9.79 8.99 -2.95
C LYS A 137 -9.15 7.85 -3.71
N PHE A 138 -9.58 6.65 -3.37
CA PHE A 138 -9.11 5.40 -3.95
C PHE A 138 -10.25 4.80 -4.80
N TYR A 139 -10.05 3.56 -5.25
CA TYR A 139 -11.04 2.81 -6.02
C TYR A 139 -12.48 3.02 -5.53
N LYS A 140 -13.40 3.33 -6.47
CA LYS A 140 -14.82 3.65 -6.21
C LYS A 140 -15.09 4.80 -5.24
N GLY A 141 -14.10 5.66 -4.98
CA GLY A 141 -14.25 6.85 -4.16
C GLY A 141 -14.02 6.62 -2.65
N ILE A 142 -13.53 5.44 -2.25
CA ILE A 142 -13.17 5.18 -0.84
C ILE A 142 -12.16 6.24 -0.38
N SER A 143 -12.38 6.80 0.80
CA SER A 143 -11.49 7.78 1.41
C SER A 143 -11.32 7.52 2.91
N LEU A 144 -10.45 8.29 3.56
CA LEU A 144 -10.22 8.21 5.02
C LEU A 144 -11.44 8.68 5.86
N ASP A 145 -12.44 9.27 5.20
CA ASP A 145 -13.74 9.63 5.78
C ASP A 145 -14.85 8.62 5.48
N SER A 146 -14.56 7.57 4.70
CA SER A 146 -15.54 6.52 4.43
C SER A 146 -15.94 5.77 5.71
N THR A 147 -17.18 5.32 5.70
CA THR A 147 -17.76 4.41 6.69
C THR A 147 -17.45 2.95 6.37
N GLU A 148 -17.63 2.06 7.35
CA GLU A 148 -17.50 0.62 7.12
C GLU A 148 -18.48 0.11 6.05
N ASP A 149 -19.73 0.56 6.06
CA ASP A 149 -20.74 0.16 5.08
C ASP A 149 -20.34 0.56 3.65
N GLU A 150 -19.78 1.76 3.47
CA GLU A 150 -19.26 2.21 2.18
C GLU A 150 -18.08 1.38 1.70
N VAL A 151 -17.21 0.94 2.62
CA VAL A 151 -16.06 0.07 2.32
C VAL A 151 -16.53 -1.36 1.99
N ALA A 152 -17.45 -1.92 2.77
CA ALA A 152 -17.99 -3.26 2.59
C ALA A 152 -18.81 -3.42 1.29
N ALA A 153 -19.34 -2.31 0.76
CA ALA A 153 -20.04 -2.29 -0.53
C ALA A 153 -19.11 -2.44 -1.75
N VAL A 154 -17.79 -2.33 -1.57
CA VAL A 154 -16.81 -2.29 -2.67
C VAL A 154 -15.62 -3.21 -2.46
N LEU A 155 -15.33 -3.64 -1.22
CA LEU A 155 -14.24 -4.54 -0.87
C LEU A 155 -14.74 -5.72 -0.06
N ASP A 156 -14.05 -6.84 -0.17
CA ASP A 156 -14.35 -8.05 0.60
C ASP A 156 -13.81 -7.93 2.03
N HIS A 157 -14.59 -8.37 3.01
CA HIS A 157 -14.11 -8.48 4.39
C HIS A 157 -13.06 -9.61 4.49
N MET A 158 -11.86 -9.28 4.96
CA MET A 158 -10.74 -10.21 5.05
C MET A 158 -10.51 -10.71 6.48
N GLN A 159 -10.59 -9.83 7.46
CA GLN A 159 -10.27 -10.14 8.85
C GLN A 159 -11.01 -9.22 9.82
N SER A 160 -11.46 -9.77 10.95
CA SER A 160 -11.95 -8.98 12.09
C SER A 160 -10.94 -9.01 13.24
N GLY A 161 -10.91 -7.95 14.04
CA GLY A 161 -10.23 -7.87 15.33
C GLY A 161 -11.13 -7.20 16.37
N ASP A 162 -10.71 -7.20 17.63
CA ASP A 162 -11.55 -6.75 18.77
C ASP A 162 -12.17 -5.35 18.58
N ASN A 163 -11.43 -4.42 17.96
CA ASN A 163 -11.85 -3.04 17.70
C ASN A 163 -11.65 -2.62 16.23
N GLY A 164 -11.60 -3.57 15.30
CA GLY A 164 -11.26 -3.22 13.92
C GLY A 164 -11.59 -4.32 12.93
N ALA A 165 -11.46 -3.97 11.65
CA ALA A 165 -11.65 -4.89 10.55
C ALA A 165 -10.69 -4.54 9.43
N LEU A 166 -10.36 -5.53 8.60
CA LEU A 166 -9.59 -5.36 7.38
C LEU A 166 -10.48 -5.78 6.22
N TYR A 167 -10.68 -4.85 5.28
CA TYR A 167 -11.34 -5.11 4.01
C TYR A 167 -10.31 -4.98 2.90
N GLY A 168 -10.42 -5.78 1.85
CA GLY A 168 -9.49 -5.71 0.74
C GLY A 168 -9.67 -6.82 -0.27
N ILE A 169 -8.96 -6.69 -1.38
CA ILE A 169 -8.95 -7.67 -2.46
C ILE A 169 -7.53 -7.83 -2.95
N ARG A 170 -7.04 -9.07 -2.93
CA ARG A 170 -5.69 -9.44 -3.36
C ARG A 170 -5.73 -10.17 -4.70
N MET A 171 -4.98 -9.65 -5.68
CA MET A 171 -4.83 -10.29 -6.99
C MET A 171 -3.50 -11.05 -7.11
N GLY A 172 -2.49 -10.63 -6.35
CA GLY A 172 -1.18 -11.26 -6.32
C GLY A 172 -0.39 -10.87 -5.08
N ASP A 173 0.90 -11.21 -5.07
CA ASP A 173 1.78 -10.84 -3.96
C ASP A 173 2.05 -9.33 -3.87
N TYR A 174 1.95 -8.63 -5.01
CA TYR A 174 2.24 -7.21 -5.16
C TYR A 174 1.14 -6.44 -5.89
N GLU A 175 -0.08 -6.97 -5.89
CA GLU A 175 -1.28 -6.35 -6.46
C GLU A 175 -2.43 -6.48 -5.47
N TYR A 176 -2.70 -5.39 -4.75
CA TYR A 176 -3.57 -5.40 -3.57
C TYR A 176 -4.12 -4.00 -3.25
N LEU A 177 -5.39 -3.94 -2.85
CA LEU A 177 -5.99 -2.78 -2.18
C LEU A 177 -6.59 -3.25 -0.85
N SER A 178 -6.32 -2.50 0.23
CA SER A 178 -6.91 -2.74 1.53
C SER A 178 -7.23 -1.50 2.32
N VAL A 179 -8.21 -1.64 3.19
CA VAL A 179 -8.70 -0.62 4.10
C VAL A 179 -8.75 -1.22 5.50
N SER A 180 -7.98 -0.65 6.42
CA SER A 180 -8.07 -0.99 7.84
C SER A 180 -9.09 -0.07 8.52
N LEU A 181 -9.88 -0.64 9.40
CA LEU A 181 -10.79 0.10 10.27
C LEU A 181 -10.36 -0.02 11.72
N LYS A 182 -10.59 1.06 12.46
CA LYS A 182 -10.42 1.13 13.91
C LYS A 182 -11.61 1.89 14.49
N ASP A 183 -12.25 1.28 15.49
CA ASP A 183 -13.43 1.83 16.16
C ASP A 183 -14.55 2.24 15.15
N GLY A 184 -14.78 1.40 14.13
CA GLY A 184 -15.81 1.59 13.09
C GLY A 184 -15.51 2.67 12.05
N SER A 185 -14.30 3.23 12.04
CA SER A 185 -13.87 4.25 11.08
C SER A 185 -12.64 3.77 10.31
N VAL A 186 -12.51 4.18 9.05
CA VAL A 186 -11.26 3.96 8.29
C VAL A 186 -10.07 4.55 9.06
N ASN A 187 -9.02 3.77 9.23
CA ASN A 187 -7.76 4.16 9.84
C ASN A 187 -6.65 4.28 8.80
N ASP A 188 -6.50 3.27 7.93
CA ASP A 188 -5.51 3.28 6.84
C ASP A 188 -6.10 2.76 5.54
N ILE A 189 -5.57 3.25 4.42
CA ILE A 189 -5.81 2.71 3.09
C ILE A 189 -4.46 2.44 2.43
N MET A 190 -4.29 1.22 1.91
CA MET A 190 -3.09 0.81 1.20
C MET A 190 -3.43 0.32 -0.20
N VAL A 191 -2.70 0.81 -1.19
CA VAL A 191 -2.74 0.31 -2.58
C VAL A 191 -1.34 -0.08 -3.00
N ILE A 192 -1.19 -1.26 -3.59
CA ILE A 192 0.07 -1.81 -4.10
C ILE A 192 -0.17 -2.28 -5.53
N ASN A 193 0.57 -1.73 -6.49
CA ASN A 193 0.67 -2.25 -7.85
C ASN A 193 2.14 -2.29 -8.28
N GLY A 194 2.81 -3.37 -7.89
CA GLY A 194 4.27 -3.51 -8.01
C GLY A 194 4.75 -4.76 -8.73
N THR A 195 3.87 -5.64 -9.22
CA THR A 195 4.24 -6.96 -9.78
C THR A 195 5.40 -6.90 -10.79
N ASP A 196 5.40 -5.90 -11.67
CA ASP A 196 6.45 -5.72 -12.69
C ASP A 196 7.85 -5.44 -12.12
N PHE A 197 7.94 -4.99 -10.86
CA PHE A 197 9.20 -4.66 -10.19
C PHE A 197 9.82 -5.82 -9.40
N PHE A 198 9.05 -6.89 -9.17
CA PHE A 198 9.50 -8.08 -8.45
C PHE A 198 9.62 -9.32 -9.34
N GLY A 199 9.07 -9.26 -10.57
CA GLY A 199 8.89 -10.40 -11.49
C GLY A 199 10.14 -11.01 -12.14
N HIS A 200 11.36 -10.64 -11.74
CA HIS A 200 12.60 -11.27 -12.25
C HIS A 200 13.50 -11.90 -11.18
N ALA A 201 13.01 -12.04 -9.93
CA ALA A 201 13.63 -12.95 -8.99
C ALA A 201 13.22 -14.40 -9.35
N GLN A 202 14.11 -15.11 -10.04
CA GLN A 202 14.14 -16.56 -10.34
C GLN A 202 13.71 -17.00 -11.75
N LYS A 203 14.72 -17.14 -12.63
CA LYS A 203 14.94 -18.39 -13.36
C LYS A 203 16.30 -18.96 -12.96
#